data_AF-A0A0B4C2Q3-F1
#
_entry.id   AF-A0A0B4C2Q3-F1
#
_cell.length_a   1.000
_cell.length_b   1.000
_cell.length_c   1.000
_cell.angle_alpha   90.00
_cell.angle_beta   90.00
_cell.angle_gamma   90.00
#
_symmetry.space_group_name_H-M   'P 1'
#
loop_
_entity.id
_entity.type
_entity.pdbx_description
1 polymer ?
#
loop_
_entity_poly.entity_id
_entity_poly.type
_entity_poly.pdbx_seq_one_letter_code
_entity_poly.pdbx_strand_id
1 'polypeptide(L)'
;MLFSKSPARRPAARLIRLTVPFLVMGVCLWLLRAQTELPPLAELGAVLAGLPAWKWAGAALATALSFWALGRYDSVAHRHLQTGLDGPEARRAGIAAIAFSQTAGFGLFTGAYARWRLLPGLSPLQAGQLTALVAATFLAALSVICGAALILAPPAPGLSWAGGLILLAATAIAAASFLHPEMPLFRIKLRWPSLTAMAALGFWAVADVAAAGTALWLLLPEGAGVSWAPLLTAYAVALGLAVVSSAPGGAGPFELALCALLPAVPDSTLIAGLLAFRLVYYAVPAVLAGLLLIFPGLIPVRNKPLEDTDLLGSRALSPAALPKDRTCSEAGIIRQNGGHVQAFGLNQVALLNTPQASVALFDPLSGITQETFAPLAAHARSRNAAACYYKCAPRTALEARKAGWRVLRIAEEAVLNPLAFAEKGSSRRQLRRKLRHAEKAGLEAFSAGASLPLDQMQEVDAAWQAAHGTAYGTTMGRFEPGYVAGQEIVLAFLEGKLIGFASFHASSREWCLDLIRLRPDAPDGAGHALVRAGIASAAAAGISRLSLAAVPDHRLAKGVDRGLRRFKTCFAPSWEPRYMAAPGWLQMALCIAELVRLVHRPPAVLPAAGGAQTHNEDEENEIALAHTA
;
A
#
# COMPACT_ATOMS: atom_id res chain seq x y z
N MET A 1 18.87 -5.86 34.87
CA MET A 1 18.60 -4.65 35.68
C MET A 1 19.29 -3.46 35.01
N LEU A 2 18.55 -2.43 34.61
CA LEU A 2 19.02 -1.06 34.37
C LEU A 2 17.76 -0.19 34.16
N PHE A 3 17.16 0.23 35.27
CA PHE A 3 16.13 1.28 35.29
C PHE A 3 16.80 2.61 34.94
N SER A 4 16.58 3.11 33.73
CA SER A 4 17.02 4.45 33.31
C SER A 4 15.82 5.38 33.22
N LYS A 5 15.72 6.22 34.27
CA LYS A 5 15.02 7.51 34.36
C LYS A 5 13.64 7.64 33.69
N SER A 6 12.60 7.56 34.51
CA SER A 6 11.28 8.15 34.25
C SER A 6 11.42 9.60 33.75
N PRO A 7 10.78 10.00 32.64
CA PRO A 7 10.73 11.41 32.29
C PRO A 7 9.84 12.12 33.31
N ALA A 8 10.39 13.14 33.98
CA ALA A 8 9.62 14.07 34.79
C ALA A 8 8.53 14.70 33.89
N ARG A 9 7.32 14.14 33.97
CA ARG A 9 6.13 14.62 33.28
C ARG A 9 5.79 15.98 33.87
N ARG A 10 6.10 17.08 33.17
CA ARG A 10 5.75 18.45 33.58
C ARG A 10 4.23 18.53 33.83
N PRO A 11 3.75 18.60 35.09
CA PRO A 11 2.31 18.54 35.39
C PRO A 11 1.57 19.75 34.80
N ALA A 12 2.24 20.91 34.73
CA ALA A 12 1.72 22.13 34.12
C ALA A 12 1.38 21.95 32.63
N ALA A 13 2.22 21.26 31.84
CA ALA A 13 1.96 21.04 30.42
C ALA A 13 0.76 20.09 30.17
N ARG A 14 0.50 19.17 31.10
CA ARG A 14 -0.70 18.32 31.07
C ARG A 14 -1.94 19.10 31.48
N LEU A 15 -1.83 19.89 32.55
CA LEU A 15 -2.93 20.71 33.03
C LEU A 15 -3.39 21.69 31.95
N ILE A 16 -2.45 22.38 31.29
CA ILE A 16 -2.73 23.28 30.16
C ILE A 16 -3.42 22.53 29.02
N ARG A 17 -2.94 21.35 28.62
CA ARG A 17 -3.58 20.56 27.55
C ARG A 17 -5.00 20.10 27.90
N LEU A 18 -5.29 19.90 29.19
CA LEU A 18 -6.61 19.50 29.67
C LEU A 18 -7.55 20.69 29.84
N THR A 19 -7.05 21.88 30.20
CA THR A 19 -7.87 23.06 30.50
C THR A 19 -8.15 23.94 29.28
N VAL A 20 -7.23 24.03 28.32
CA VAL A 20 -7.37 24.88 27.12
C VAL A 20 -8.65 24.56 26.31
N PRO A 21 -9.01 23.29 26.02
CA PRO A 21 -10.23 23.01 25.27
C PRO A 21 -11.51 23.47 25.96
N PHE A 22 -11.60 23.36 27.29
CA PHE A 22 -12.74 23.86 28.05
C PHE A 22 -12.77 25.39 28.12
N LEU A 23 -11.60 26.03 28.17
CA LEU A 23 -11.51 27.49 28.09
C LEU A 23 -11.98 28.01 26.73
N VAL A 24 -11.53 27.39 25.63
CA VAL A 24 -11.97 27.75 24.27
C VAL A 24 -13.48 27.55 24.13
N MET A 25 -14.02 26.42 24.59
CA MET A 25 -15.47 26.19 24.65
C MET A 25 -16.18 27.29 25.44
N GLY A 26 -15.70 27.63 26.64
CA GLY A 26 -16.27 28.67 27.48
C GLY A 26 -16.27 30.05 26.83
N VAL A 27 -15.17 30.43 26.17
CA VAL A 27 -15.06 31.69 25.43
C VAL A 27 -15.99 31.71 24.23
N CYS A 28 -16.06 30.63 23.44
CA CYS A 28 -16.97 30.57 22.30
C CYS A 28 -18.44 30.60 22.71
N LEU A 29 -18.83 29.93 23.80
CA LEU A 29 -20.18 29.99 24.35
C LEU A 29 -20.51 31.38 24.92
N TRP A 30 -19.54 32.04 25.56
CA TRP A 30 -19.69 33.41 26.02
C TRP A 30 -19.88 34.38 24.85
N LEU A 31 -19.07 34.26 23.79
CA LEU A 31 -19.20 35.05 22.56
C LEU A 31 -20.54 34.78 21.87
N LEU A 32 -20.97 33.52 21.80
CA LEU A 32 -22.27 33.17 21.22
C LEU A 32 -23.40 33.84 22.01
N ARG A 33 -23.38 33.78 23.34
CA ARG A 33 -24.37 34.46 24.20
C ARG A 33 -24.30 35.99 24.08
N ALA A 34 -23.11 36.55 23.87
CA ALA A 34 -22.93 37.99 23.73
C ALA A 34 -23.38 38.52 22.35
N GLN A 35 -23.31 37.67 21.32
CA GLN A 35 -23.64 38.04 19.93
C GLN A 35 -25.06 37.64 19.52
N THR A 36 -25.70 36.70 20.23
CA THR A 36 -27.00 36.14 19.87
C THR A 36 -27.98 36.21 21.04
N GLU A 37 -29.21 36.67 20.78
CA GLU A 37 -30.31 36.54 21.74
C GLU A 37 -30.82 35.10 21.71
N LEU A 38 -30.39 34.31 22.70
CA LEU A 38 -30.82 32.92 22.85
C LEU A 38 -32.32 32.87 23.19
N PRO A 39 -33.17 32.24 22.36
CA PRO A 39 -34.60 32.12 22.66
C PRO A 39 -34.82 31.26 23.92
N PRO A 40 -35.87 31.53 24.70
CA PRO A 40 -36.23 30.70 25.86
C PRO A 40 -36.54 29.26 25.43
N LEU A 41 -36.28 28.30 26.33
CA LEU A 41 -36.44 26.86 26.06
C LEU A 41 -37.83 26.47 25.53
N ALA A 42 -38.88 27.19 25.94
CA ALA A 42 -40.24 26.97 25.48
C ALA A 42 -40.42 27.30 23.99
N GLU A 43 -39.79 28.38 23.51
CA GLU A 43 -39.83 28.78 22.09
C GLU A 43 -39.02 27.82 21.22
N LEU A 44 -37.87 27.35 21.71
CA LEU A 44 -37.09 26.30 21.05
C LEU A 44 -37.90 25.00 20.89
N GLY A 45 -38.60 24.59 21.95
CA GLY A 45 -39.48 23.41 21.91
C GLY A 45 -40.62 23.57 20.90
N ALA A 46 -41.25 24.73 20.83
CA ALA A 46 -42.32 25.02 19.89
C ALA A 46 -41.83 25.01 18.43
N VAL A 47 -40.67 25.61 18.15
CA VAL A 47 -40.04 25.61 16.81
C VAL A 47 -39.70 24.19 16.36
N LEU A 48 -39.19 23.35 17.27
CA LEU A 48 -38.87 21.96 16.97
C LEU A 48 -40.10 21.07 16.81
N ALA A 49 -41.17 21.31 17.57
CA ALA A 49 -42.44 20.61 17.42
C ALA A 49 -43.12 20.93 16.08
N GLY A 50 -42.83 22.09 15.49
CA GLY A 50 -43.30 22.49 14.16
C GLY A 50 -42.60 21.77 13.00
N LEU A 51 -41.53 21.02 13.24
CA LEU A 51 -40.82 20.29 12.17
C LEU A 51 -41.62 19.04 11.73
N PRO A 52 -41.90 18.88 10.42
CA PRO A 52 -42.61 17.70 9.92
C PRO A 52 -41.81 16.42 10.17
N ALA A 53 -42.52 15.31 10.43
CA ALA A 53 -41.92 14.03 10.78
C ALA A 53 -40.94 13.47 9.73
N TRP A 54 -41.14 13.79 8.44
CA TRP A 54 -40.23 13.35 7.36
C TRP A 54 -38.84 13.99 7.48
N LYS A 55 -38.73 15.22 8.02
CA LYS A 55 -37.43 15.88 8.26
C LYS A 55 -36.65 15.15 9.35
N TRP A 56 -37.32 14.76 10.44
CA TRP A 56 -36.73 13.94 11.50
C TRP A 56 -36.29 12.57 10.98
N ALA A 57 -37.14 11.88 10.22
CA ALA A 57 -36.82 10.59 9.62
C ALA A 57 -35.64 10.70 8.62
N GLY A 58 -35.64 11.73 7.78
CA GLY A 58 -34.55 12.00 6.84
C GLY A 58 -33.24 12.31 7.54
N ALA A 59 -33.25 13.10 8.63
CA ALA A 59 -32.07 13.39 9.42
C ALA A 59 -31.52 12.15 10.15
N ALA A 60 -32.42 11.28 10.64
CA ALA A 60 -32.02 9.99 11.22
C ALA A 60 -31.38 9.07 10.17
N LEU A 61 -31.93 9.01 8.95
CA LEU A 61 -31.36 8.23 7.85
C LEU A 61 -29.98 8.78 7.43
N ALA A 62 -29.87 10.10 7.30
CA ALA A 62 -28.61 10.76 6.99
C ALA A 62 -27.55 10.51 8.08
N THR A 63 -27.95 10.56 9.36
CA THR A 63 -27.09 10.18 10.49
C THR A 63 -26.63 8.73 10.39
N ALA A 64 -27.54 7.79 10.09
CA ALA A 64 -27.20 6.38 9.92
C ALA A 64 -26.22 6.16 8.75
N LEU A 65 -26.39 6.89 7.64
CA LEU A 65 -25.48 6.86 6.50
C LEU A 65 -24.08 7.40 6.87
N SER A 66 -24.03 8.47 7.66
CA SER A 66 -22.80 9.06 8.20
C SER A 66 -21.99 8.05 9.02
N PHE A 67 -22.63 7.46 10.04
CA PHE A 67 -21.98 6.45 10.87
C PHE A 67 -21.64 5.19 10.09
N TRP A 68 -22.45 4.79 9.11
CA TRP A 68 -22.10 3.70 8.20
C TRP A 68 -20.82 3.99 7.40
N ALA A 69 -20.67 5.22 6.89
CA ALA A 69 -19.46 5.67 6.22
C ALA A 69 -18.24 5.66 7.17
N LEU A 70 -18.40 6.14 8.41
CA LEU A 70 -17.36 6.07 9.44
C LEU A 70 -16.96 4.63 9.81
N GLY A 71 -17.90 3.69 9.83
CA GLY A 71 -17.58 2.28 9.99
C GLY A 71 -16.71 1.73 8.85
N ARG A 72 -16.97 2.14 7.60
CA ARG A 72 -16.15 1.77 6.44
C ARG A 72 -14.78 2.46 6.46
N TYR A 73 -14.74 3.70 6.93
CA TYR A 73 -13.51 4.44 7.19
C TYR A 73 -12.60 3.67 8.16
N ASP A 74 -13.17 3.19 9.26
CA ASP A 74 -12.46 2.41 10.28
C ASP A 74 -11.89 1.10 9.71
N SER A 75 -12.63 0.40 8.83
CA SER A 75 -12.10 -0.77 8.11
C SER A 75 -10.84 -0.46 7.29
N VAL A 76 -10.76 0.71 6.64
CA VAL A 76 -9.56 1.10 5.87
C VAL A 76 -8.37 1.28 6.81
N ALA A 77 -8.59 1.90 7.97
CA ALA A 77 -7.56 2.09 8.99
C ALA A 77 -7.08 0.75 9.59
N HIS A 78 -8.00 -0.18 9.87
CA HIS A 78 -7.71 -1.54 10.31
C HIS A 78 -6.82 -2.31 9.33
N ARG A 79 -7.13 -2.22 8.03
CA ARG A 79 -6.32 -2.82 6.96
C ARG A 79 -4.94 -2.19 6.82
N HIS A 80 -4.84 -0.86 6.97
CA HIS A 80 -3.56 -0.16 6.94
C HIS A 80 -2.64 -0.59 8.09
N LEU A 81 -3.20 -0.74 9.30
CA LEU A 81 -2.45 -1.24 10.47
C LEU A 81 -2.29 -2.77 10.49
N GLN A 82 -2.85 -3.48 9.51
CA GLN A 82 -2.76 -4.95 9.39
C GLN A 82 -3.21 -5.68 10.67
N THR A 83 -4.27 -5.17 11.30
CA THR A 83 -4.83 -5.75 12.54
C THR A 83 -5.46 -7.13 12.34
N GLY A 84 -5.69 -7.55 11.09
CA GLY A 84 -6.44 -8.78 10.77
C GLY A 84 -7.94 -8.69 10.99
N LEU A 85 -8.46 -7.54 11.44
CA LEU A 85 -9.85 -7.34 11.85
C LEU A 85 -10.48 -6.20 11.03
N ASP A 86 -11.06 -6.48 9.86
CA ASP A 86 -11.77 -5.47 9.06
C ASP A 86 -13.24 -5.84 8.74
N GLY A 87 -13.75 -6.87 9.43
CA GLY A 87 -15.10 -7.40 9.32
C GLY A 87 -16.22 -6.50 9.89
N PRO A 88 -17.48 -6.96 9.87
CA PRO A 88 -18.63 -6.20 10.37
C PRO A 88 -18.53 -5.79 11.85
N GLU A 89 -17.90 -6.61 12.68
CA GLU A 89 -17.67 -6.33 14.10
C GLU A 89 -16.74 -5.15 14.30
N ALA A 90 -15.61 -5.14 13.57
CA ALA A 90 -14.65 -4.04 13.60
C ALA A 90 -15.34 -2.72 13.25
N ARG A 91 -16.20 -2.73 12.22
CA ARG A 91 -16.99 -1.56 11.83
C ARG A 91 -17.95 -1.09 12.91
N ARG A 92 -18.69 -2.01 13.56
CA ARG A 92 -19.65 -1.68 14.62
C ARG A 92 -18.94 -1.10 15.85
N ALA A 93 -17.82 -1.70 16.24
CA ALA A 93 -17.00 -1.20 17.32
C ALA A 93 -16.39 0.17 17.02
N GLY A 94 -15.92 0.39 15.79
CA GLY A 94 -15.45 1.70 15.31
C GLY A 94 -16.55 2.76 15.36
N ILE A 95 -17.76 2.44 14.89
CA ILE A 95 -18.96 3.31 14.97
C ILE A 95 -19.25 3.69 16.42
N ALA A 96 -19.36 2.69 17.30
CA ALA A 96 -19.65 2.92 18.72
C ALA A 96 -18.55 3.74 19.40
N ALA A 97 -17.28 3.46 19.08
CA ALA A 97 -16.15 4.21 19.60
C ALA A 97 -16.19 5.67 19.18
N ILE A 98 -16.50 5.96 17.92
CA ILE A 98 -16.61 7.34 17.43
C ILE A 98 -17.81 8.04 18.09
N ALA A 99 -18.99 7.42 18.10
CA ALA A 99 -20.19 7.97 18.71
C ALA A 99 -20.00 8.29 20.21
N PHE A 100 -19.37 7.39 20.95
CA PHE A 100 -19.03 7.61 22.36
C PHE A 100 -18.00 8.74 22.51
N SER A 101 -16.94 8.73 21.71
CA SER A 101 -15.85 9.69 21.82
C SER A 101 -16.23 11.14 21.52
N GLN A 102 -17.16 11.36 20.56
CA GLN A 102 -17.63 12.69 20.20
C GLN A 102 -18.40 13.34 21.35
N THR A 103 -19.17 12.56 22.11
CA THR A 103 -19.99 13.06 23.22
C THR A 103 -19.22 13.13 24.53
N ALA A 104 -18.43 12.12 24.85
CA ALA A 104 -17.67 12.05 26.10
C ALA A 104 -16.44 12.98 26.15
N GLY A 105 -15.95 13.42 24.98
CA GLY A 105 -14.71 14.17 24.87
C GLY A 105 -13.46 13.30 25.01
N PHE A 106 -12.28 13.92 24.98
CA PHE A 106 -10.97 13.24 25.02
C PHE A 106 -10.86 12.09 24.00
N GLY A 107 -11.22 12.37 22.75
CA GLY A 107 -11.56 11.32 21.77
C GLY A 107 -10.49 10.24 21.55
N LEU A 108 -9.20 10.58 21.71
CA LEU A 108 -8.12 9.60 21.64
C LEU A 108 -8.18 8.55 22.75
N PHE A 109 -8.57 8.92 23.97
CA PHE A 109 -8.66 8.00 25.11
C PHE A 109 -9.98 7.25 25.13
N THR A 110 -11.09 7.96 25.00
CA THR A 110 -12.45 7.38 25.03
C THR A 110 -12.70 6.48 23.82
N GLY A 111 -12.24 6.89 22.64
CA GLY A 111 -12.31 6.07 21.42
C GLY A 111 -11.43 4.83 21.48
N ALA A 112 -10.21 4.93 22.01
CA ALA A 112 -9.32 3.77 22.17
C ALA A 112 -9.87 2.77 23.18
N TYR A 113 -10.38 3.26 24.31
CA TYR A 113 -11.04 2.41 25.32
C TYR A 113 -12.25 1.68 24.73
N ALA A 114 -13.12 2.39 24.01
CA ALA A 114 -14.30 1.78 23.40
C ALA A 114 -13.94 0.69 22.37
N ARG A 115 -12.95 0.94 21.49
CA ARG A 115 -12.46 -0.07 20.54
C ARG A 115 -11.88 -1.29 21.24
N TRP A 116 -11.03 -1.08 22.25
CA TRP A 116 -10.43 -2.16 23.03
C TRP A 116 -11.49 -3.01 23.76
N ARG A 117 -12.51 -2.36 24.32
CA ARG A 117 -13.58 -3.03 25.07
C ARG A 117 -14.50 -3.86 24.17
N LEU A 118 -14.78 -3.39 22.96
CA LEU A 118 -15.75 -3.98 22.02
C LEU A 118 -15.15 -4.99 21.05
N LEU A 119 -13.84 -4.97 20.80
CA LEU A 119 -13.16 -5.88 19.87
C LEU A 119 -12.21 -6.83 20.60
N PRO A 120 -12.64 -8.07 20.88
CA PRO A 120 -11.72 -9.10 21.35
C PRO A 120 -10.68 -9.38 20.25
N GLY A 121 -9.40 -9.24 20.59
CA GLY A 121 -8.27 -9.41 19.65
C GLY A 121 -7.43 -8.16 19.41
N LEU A 122 -7.93 -6.96 19.75
CA LEU A 122 -7.11 -5.75 19.76
C LEU A 122 -6.37 -5.60 21.09
N SER A 123 -5.05 -5.40 21.01
CA SER A 123 -4.30 -4.90 22.16
C SER A 123 -4.65 -3.44 22.47
N PRO A 124 -4.52 -2.97 23.73
CA PRO A 124 -4.74 -1.56 24.07
C PRO A 124 -3.89 -0.60 23.23
N LEU A 125 -2.66 -1.01 22.88
CA LEU A 125 -1.77 -0.22 22.03
C LEU A 125 -2.30 -0.11 20.60
N GLN A 126 -2.76 -1.21 20.00
CA GLN A 126 -3.35 -1.20 18.66
C GLN A 126 -4.64 -0.37 18.61
N ALA A 127 -5.48 -0.46 19.64
CA ALA A 127 -6.69 0.37 19.74
C ALA A 127 -6.34 1.88 19.81
N GLY A 128 -5.28 2.23 20.55
CA GLY A 128 -4.74 3.59 20.60
C GLY A 128 -4.17 4.06 19.25
N GLN A 129 -3.35 3.23 18.60
CA GLN A 129 -2.79 3.51 17.27
C GLN A 129 -3.87 3.69 16.21
N LEU A 130 -4.89 2.82 16.23
CA LEU A 130 -6.04 2.90 15.33
C LEU A 130 -6.84 4.18 15.55
N THR A 131 -7.12 4.53 16.81
CA THR A 131 -7.86 5.76 17.14
C THR A 131 -7.07 7.01 16.73
N ALA A 132 -5.76 7.04 16.98
CA ALA A 132 -4.88 8.11 16.52
C ALA A 132 -4.80 8.21 14.99
N LEU A 133 -4.68 7.08 14.30
CA LEU A 133 -4.67 7.03 12.84
C LEU A 133 -5.97 7.56 12.26
N VAL A 134 -7.12 7.10 12.75
CA VAL A 134 -8.45 7.57 12.29
C VAL A 134 -8.62 9.05 12.53
N ALA A 135 -8.26 9.56 13.71
CA ALA A 135 -8.33 11.00 14.00
C ALA A 135 -7.42 11.83 13.05
N ALA A 136 -6.17 11.41 12.86
CA ALA A 136 -5.22 12.13 12.01
C ALA A 136 -5.62 12.10 10.53
N THR A 137 -6.05 10.94 10.04
CA THR A 137 -6.49 10.77 8.64
C THR A 137 -7.82 11.47 8.39
N PHE A 138 -8.74 11.52 9.38
CA PHE A 138 -10.00 12.23 9.23
C PHE A 138 -9.76 13.74 9.15
N LEU A 139 -8.88 14.29 10.00
CA LEU A 139 -8.45 15.69 9.92
C LEU A 139 -7.79 16.03 8.57
N ALA A 140 -6.93 15.15 8.05
CA ALA A 140 -6.33 15.33 6.74
C ALA A 140 -7.40 15.33 5.62
N ALA A 141 -8.34 14.39 5.67
CA ALA A 141 -9.43 14.31 4.70
C ALA A 141 -10.38 15.52 4.80
N LEU A 142 -10.77 15.93 6.02
CA LEU A 142 -11.56 17.11 6.29
C LEU A 142 -10.88 18.38 5.78
N SER A 143 -9.56 18.49 5.90
CA SER A 143 -8.81 19.62 5.36
C SER A 143 -8.96 19.71 3.84
N VAL A 144 -8.88 18.58 3.12
CA VAL A 144 -9.13 18.52 1.66
C VAL A 144 -10.57 18.91 1.33
N ILE A 145 -11.55 18.44 2.12
CA ILE A 145 -12.96 18.79 1.95
C ILE A 145 -13.17 20.30 2.12
N CYS A 146 -12.64 20.90 3.20
CA CYS A 146 -12.67 22.35 3.41
C CYS A 146 -11.99 23.11 2.27
N GLY A 147 -10.82 22.64 1.80
CA GLY A 147 -10.11 23.26 0.69
C GLY A 147 -10.92 23.28 -0.60
N ALA A 148 -11.61 22.17 -0.93
CA ALA A 148 -12.52 22.10 -2.07
C ALA A 148 -13.76 22.99 -1.87
N ALA A 149 -14.34 23.01 -0.66
CA ALA A 149 -15.51 23.81 -0.34
C ALA A 149 -15.23 25.33 -0.48
N LEU A 150 -14.06 25.79 -0.05
CA LEU A 150 -13.62 27.19 -0.20
C LEU A 150 -13.42 27.62 -1.67
N ILE A 151 -13.16 26.68 -2.58
CA ILE A 151 -13.04 26.96 -4.02
C ILE A 151 -14.43 26.98 -4.67
N LEU A 152 -15.27 26.00 -4.35
CA LEU A 152 -16.58 25.81 -4.99
C LEU A 152 -17.63 26.83 -4.53
N ALA A 153 -17.61 27.20 -3.24
CA ALA A 153 -18.56 28.13 -2.65
C ALA A 153 -17.90 28.92 -1.50
N PRO A 154 -17.01 29.88 -1.79
CA PRO A 154 -16.31 30.64 -0.76
C PRO A 154 -17.32 31.42 0.11
N PRO A 155 -17.27 31.27 1.45
CA PRO A 155 -18.19 31.98 2.35
C PRO A 155 -17.92 33.49 2.40
N ALA A 156 -16.71 33.93 2.04
CA ALA A 156 -16.37 35.33 1.88
C ALA A 156 -15.41 35.53 0.69
N PRO A 157 -15.48 36.68 0.00
CA PRO A 157 -14.64 36.97 -1.14
C PRO A 157 -13.15 36.91 -0.76
N GLY A 158 -12.35 36.22 -1.58
CA GLY A 158 -10.91 36.13 -1.38
C GLY A 158 -10.42 34.96 -0.53
N LEU A 159 -11.25 33.99 -0.11
CA LEU A 159 -10.77 32.78 0.58
C LEU A 159 -10.39 31.61 -0.34
N SER A 160 -10.71 31.68 -1.64
CA SER A 160 -10.48 30.56 -2.57
C SER A 160 -9.00 30.21 -2.77
N TRP A 161 -8.08 31.18 -2.62
CA TRP A 161 -6.63 30.90 -2.69
C TRP A 161 -6.15 30.01 -1.54
N ALA A 162 -6.72 30.18 -0.35
CA ALA A 162 -6.42 29.32 0.79
C ALA A 162 -6.86 27.88 0.51
N GLY A 163 -8.03 27.70 -0.12
CA GLY A 163 -8.48 26.40 -0.61
C GLY A 163 -7.50 25.79 -1.62
N GLY A 164 -7.03 26.58 -2.59
CA GLY A 164 -6.02 26.16 -3.56
C GLY A 164 -4.71 25.69 -2.91
N LEU A 165 -4.21 26.43 -1.92
CA LEU A 165 -3.01 26.04 -1.16
C LEU A 165 -3.18 24.74 -0.38
N ILE A 166 -4.35 24.54 0.25
CA ILE A 166 -4.65 23.31 0.99
C ILE A 166 -4.65 22.10 0.04
N LEU A 167 -5.28 22.22 -1.14
CA LEU A 167 -5.30 21.13 -2.12
C LEU A 167 -3.92 20.86 -2.72
N LEU A 168 -3.12 21.91 -2.97
CA LEU A 168 -1.74 21.76 -3.42
C LEU A 168 -0.89 21.03 -2.38
N ALA A 169 -0.99 21.42 -1.10
CA ALA A 169 -0.29 20.77 0.00
C ALA A 169 -0.71 19.31 0.16
N ALA A 170 -2.02 19.01 0.10
CA ALA A 170 -2.52 17.65 0.16
C ALA A 170 -2.01 16.79 -1.01
N THR A 171 -1.98 17.35 -2.22
CA THR A 171 -1.43 16.68 -3.41
C THR A 171 0.07 16.41 -3.26
N ALA A 172 0.83 17.38 -2.74
CA ALA A 172 2.25 17.22 -2.47
C ALA A 172 2.52 16.13 -1.40
N ILE A 173 1.70 16.06 -0.35
CA ILE A 173 1.78 15.01 0.68
C ILE A 173 1.46 13.64 0.07
N ALA A 174 0.44 13.52 -0.78
CA ALA A 174 0.13 12.28 -1.49
C ALA A 174 1.25 11.86 -2.46
N ALA A 175 1.87 12.80 -3.16
CA ALA A 175 3.04 12.52 -3.99
C ALA A 175 4.24 12.07 -3.14
N ALA A 176 4.48 12.73 -2.00
CA ALA A 176 5.54 12.36 -1.07
C ALA A 176 5.31 10.97 -0.44
N SER A 177 4.07 10.61 -0.08
CA SER A 177 3.73 9.28 0.43
C SER A 177 3.92 8.19 -0.62
N PHE A 178 3.73 8.51 -1.90
CA PHE A 178 4.04 7.59 -2.99
C PHE A 178 5.55 7.41 -3.19
N LEU A 179 6.33 8.51 -3.16
CA LEU A 179 7.77 8.48 -3.38
C LEU A 179 8.54 7.88 -2.19
N HIS A 180 8.09 8.15 -0.97
CA HIS A 180 8.69 7.75 0.30
C HIS A 180 7.64 7.08 1.21
N PRO A 181 7.15 5.89 0.83
CA PRO A 181 6.04 5.24 1.53
C PRO A 181 6.41 4.74 2.93
N GLU A 182 7.69 4.52 3.18
CA GLU A 182 8.23 4.24 4.51
C GLU A 182 9.25 5.31 4.86
N MET A 183 9.02 6.03 5.97
CA MET A 183 9.98 7.00 6.48
C MET A 183 10.45 6.60 7.88
N PRO A 184 11.77 6.52 8.12
CA PRO A 184 12.29 6.33 9.47
C PRO A 184 12.05 7.61 10.26
N LEU A 185 11.10 7.59 11.19
CA LEU A 185 10.87 8.67 12.13
C LEU A 185 11.46 8.27 13.48
N PHE A 186 12.69 8.74 13.75
CA PHE A 186 13.51 8.29 14.88
C PHE A 186 13.69 6.76 14.91
N ARG A 187 13.22 6.09 15.97
CA ARG A 187 13.26 4.62 16.12
C ARG A 187 12.04 3.89 15.56
N ILE A 188 11.05 4.61 15.00
CA ILE A 188 9.80 4.03 14.50
C ILE A 188 9.76 4.18 12.97
N LYS A 189 9.50 3.08 12.25
CA LYS A 189 9.23 3.13 10.81
C LYS A 189 7.77 3.55 10.61
N LEU A 190 7.54 4.80 10.22
CA LEU A 190 6.20 5.27 9.90
C LEU A 190 5.85 4.85 8.47
N ARG A 191 4.78 4.07 8.34
CA ARG A 191 4.22 3.66 7.05
C ARG A 191 3.09 4.63 6.67
N TRP A 192 3.21 5.23 5.50
CA TRP A 192 2.15 6.09 4.99
C TRP A 192 1.01 5.25 4.42
N PRO A 193 -0.24 5.74 4.50
CA PRO A 193 -1.34 5.15 3.76
C PRO A 193 -1.02 5.11 2.27
N SER A 194 -1.39 4.02 1.61
CA SER A 194 -1.31 3.89 0.16
C SER A 194 -2.25 4.88 -0.53
N LEU A 195 -2.03 5.17 -1.82
CA LEU A 195 -2.91 6.07 -2.57
C LEU A 195 -4.35 5.53 -2.66
N THR A 196 -4.51 4.21 -2.73
CA THR A 196 -5.84 3.56 -2.66
C THR A 196 -6.48 3.71 -1.28
N ALA A 197 -5.70 3.63 -0.19
CA ALA A 197 -6.20 3.93 1.15
C ALA A 197 -6.59 5.40 1.28
N MET A 198 -5.74 6.34 0.85
CA MET A 198 -6.02 7.78 0.89
C MET A 198 -7.29 8.13 0.10
N ALA A 199 -7.45 7.58 -1.10
CA ALA A 199 -8.65 7.77 -1.90
C ALA A 199 -9.90 7.20 -1.22
N ALA A 200 -9.80 6.01 -0.62
CA ALA A 200 -10.91 5.41 0.12
C ALA A 200 -11.28 6.21 1.37
N LEU A 201 -10.29 6.64 2.17
CA LEU A 201 -10.49 7.48 3.35
C LEU A 201 -11.13 8.82 2.96
N GLY A 202 -10.64 9.46 1.90
CA GLY A 202 -11.21 10.70 1.36
C GLY A 202 -12.66 10.52 0.91
N PHE A 203 -12.96 9.46 0.17
CA PHE A 203 -14.33 9.16 -0.25
C PHE A 203 -15.28 8.95 0.93
N TRP A 204 -14.89 8.14 1.92
CA TRP A 204 -15.72 7.90 3.10
C TRP A 204 -15.87 9.13 3.99
N ALA A 205 -14.84 9.98 4.09
CA ALA A 205 -14.95 11.27 4.79
C ALA A 205 -15.90 12.24 4.07
N VAL A 206 -15.86 12.31 2.74
CA VAL A 206 -16.82 13.12 1.96
C VAL A 206 -18.24 12.61 2.18
N ALA A 207 -18.45 11.29 2.13
CA ALA A 207 -19.76 10.69 2.37
C ALA A 207 -20.28 10.99 3.79
N ASP A 208 -19.41 10.91 4.81
CA ASP A 208 -19.72 11.26 6.19
C ASP A 208 -20.09 12.74 6.32
N VAL A 209 -19.21 13.66 5.90
CA VAL A 209 -19.45 15.11 6.01
C VAL A 209 -20.71 15.54 5.23
N ALA A 210 -20.93 14.97 4.04
CA ALA A 210 -22.14 15.22 3.25
C ALA A 210 -23.41 14.73 3.96
N ALA A 211 -23.38 13.52 4.53
CA ALA A 211 -24.52 12.96 5.23
C ALA A 211 -24.81 13.73 6.54
N ALA A 212 -23.79 14.04 7.33
CA ALA A 212 -23.91 14.82 8.55
C ALA A 212 -24.42 16.25 8.29
N GLY A 213 -23.88 16.93 7.27
CA GLY A 213 -24.36 18.25 6.86
C GLY A 213 -25.80 18.22 6.33
N THR A 214 -26.19 17.14 5.63
CA THR A 214 -27.58 16.94 5.18
C THR A 214 -28.53 16.71 6.36
N ALA A 215 -28.09 15.99 7.40
CA ALA A 215 -28.88 15.83 8.62
C ALA A 215 -29.16 17.19 9.29
N LEU A 216 -28.14 18.07 9.37
CA LEU A 216 -28.35 19.43 9.85
C LEU A 216 -29.30 20.23 8.95
N TRP A 217 -29.12 20.17 7.62
CA TRP A 217 -29.96 20.88 6.66
C TRP A 217 -31.44 20.52 6.80
N LEU A 218 -31.74 19.22 6.96
CA LEU A 218 -33.10 18.72 7.13
C LEU A 218 -33.72 19.18 8.45
N LEU A 219 -32.93 19.40 9.50
CA LEU A 219 -33.42 19.83 10.80
C LEU A 219 -33.54 21.36 10.94
N LEU A 220 -33.20 22.12 9.89
CA LEU A 220 -33.48 23.56 9.86
C LEU A 220 -34.98 23.83 9.62
N PRO A 221 -35.60 24.69 10.44
CA PRO A 221 -36.99 25.13 10.24
C PRO A 221 -37.21 25.84 8.90
N GLU A 222 -38.46 25.87 8.43
CA GLU A 222 -38.83 26.37 7.08
C GLU A 222 -38.60 27.88 6.86
N GLY A 223 -38.16 28.62 7.89
CA GLY A 223 -37.74 30.03 7.79
C GLY A 223 -36.24 30.25 7.54
N ALA A 224 -35.41 29.20 7.47
CA ALA A 224 -33.95 29.37 7.37
C ALA A 224 -33.47 29.85 5.99
N GLY A 225 -34.19 29.56 4.90
CA GLY A 225 -33.87 30.04 3.55
C GLY A 225 -32.55 29.56 2.93
N VAL A 226 -31.78 28.69 3.59
CA VAL A 226 -30.47 28.23 3.10
C VAL A 226 -30.60 27.00 2.21
N SER A 227 -30.05 27.10 1.01
CA SER A 227 -29.93 25.96 0.10
C SER A 227 -28.88 24.96 0.60
N TRP A 228 -28.98 23.70 0.15
CA TRP A 228 -28.13 22.62 0.66
C TRP A 228 -26.62 22.86 0.48
N ALA A 229 -26.19 23.43 -0.66
CA ALA A 229 -24.77 23.58 -0.98
C ALA A 229 -24.04 24.61 -0.08
N PRO A 230 -24.52 25.86 0.10
CA PRO A 230 -23.92 26.80 1.05
C PRO A 230 -23.90 26.27 2.49
N LEU A 231 -24.96 25.58 2.92
CA LEU A 231 -24.98 24.96 4.24
C LEU A 231 -23.88 23.90 4.37
N LEU A 232 -23.72 23.03 3.38
CA LEU A 232 -22.73 21.96 3.45
C LEU A 232 -21.29 22.53 3.50
N THR A 233 -21.01 23.60 2.76
CA THR A 233 -19.73 24.30 2.82
C THR A 233 -19.49 24.93 4.19
N ALA A 234 -20.49 25.64 4.73
CA ALA A 234 -20.41 26.23 6.07
C ALA A 234 -20.22 25.14 7.14
N TYR A 235 -20.94 24.02 7.02
CA TYR A 235 -20.83 22.86 7.90
C TYR A 235 -19.43 22.25 7.88
N ALA A 236 -18.84 22.02 6.70
CA ALA A 236 -17.50 21.45 6.59
C ALA A 236 -16.44 22.35 7.25
N VAL A 237 -16.50 23.66 6.99
CA VAL A 237 -15.57 24.65 7.60
C VAL A 237 -15.78 24.73 9.11
N ALA A 238 -17.03 24.82 9.57
CA ALA A 238 -17.36 24.84 11.00
C ALA A 238 -16.91 23.56 11.72
N LEU A 239 -17.10 22.39 11.11
CA LEU A 239 -16.61 21.11 11.63
C LEU A 239 -15.08 21.12 11.73
N GLY A 240 -14.38 21.65 10.72
CA GLY A 240 -12.93 21.81 10.75
C GLY A 240 -12.45 22.65 11.94
N LEU A 241 -13.07 23.81 12.15
CA LEU A 241 -12.78 24.70 13.29
C LEU A 241 -13.08 24.02 14.63
N ALA A 242 -14.20 23.31 14.72
CA ALA A 242 -14.60 22.57 15.90
C ALA A 242 -13.58 21.48 16.27
N VAL A 243 -13.12 20.66 15.31
CA VAL A 243 -12.15 19.60 15.59
C VAL A 243 -10.78 20.18 15.96
N VAL A 244 -10.32 21.25 15.29
CA VAL A 244 -9.05 21.91 15.61
C VAL A 244 -9.07 22.52 17.02
N SER A 245 -10.21 23.08 17.45
CA SER A 245 -10.37 23.63 18.80
C SER A 245 -10.27 22.59 19.92
N SER A 246 -10.42 21.30 19.59
CA SER A 246 -10.49 20.19 20.55
C SER A 246 -11.60 20.32 21.61
N ALA A 247 -12.56 21.23 21.43
CA ALA A 247 -13.67 21.42 22.35
C ALA A 247 -14.50 20.12 22.48
N PRO A 248 -14.89 19.69 23.70
CA PRO A 248 -15.74 18.53 23.90
C PRO A 248 -17.03 18.63 23.07
N GLY A 249 -17.30 17.63 22.23
CA GLY A 249 -18.45 17.65 21.31
C GLY A 249 -18.48 18.82 20.33
N GLY A 250 -17.34 19.52 20.12
CA GLY A 250 -17.26 20.71 19.29
C GLY A 250 -18.09 21.90 19.80
N ALA A 251 -18.62 21.83 21.03
CA ALA A 251 -19.57 22.80 21.57
C ALA A 251 -18.92 24.18 21.71
N GLY A 252 -19.60 25.21 21.20
CA GLY A 252 -19.12 26.58 21.13
C GLY A 252 -18.55 26.92 19.76
N PRO A 253 -17.34 26.46 19.39
CA PRO A 253 -16.72 26.79 18.11
C PRO A 253 -17.53 26.37 16.89
N PHE A 254 -18.23 25.23 16.95
CA PHE A 254 -19.07 24.75 15.84
C PHE A 254 -20.26 25.69 15.59
N GLU A 255 -21.02 25.99 16.65
CA GLU A 255 -22.19 26.87 16.60
C GLU A 255 -21.79 28.29 16.19
N LEU A 256 -20.75 28.83 16.81
CA LEU A 256 -20.24 30.18 16.51
C LEU A 256 -19.77 30.31 15.06
N ALA A 257 -19.07 29.30 14.55
CA ALA A 257 -18.64 29.28 13.15
C ALA A 257 -19.84 29.24 12.19
N LEU A 258 -20.90 28.48 12.50
CA LEU A 258 -22.09 28.45 11.65
C LEU A 258 -22.85 29.78 11.65
N CYS A 259 -23.04 30.43 12.81
CA CYS A 259 -23.62 31.77 12.88
C CYS A 259 -22.82 32.77 12.04
N ALA A 260 -21.48 32.74 12.13
CA ALA A 260 -20.60 33.62 11.38
C ALA A 260 -20.61 33.35 9.86
N LEU A 261 -20.73 32.08 9.44
CA LEU A 261 -20.71 31.66 8.04
C LEU A 261 -22.08 31.74 7.36
N LEU A 262 -23.16 31.81 8.12
CA LEU A 262 -24.55 31.88 7.64
C LEU A 262 -25.30 33.09 8.22
N PRO A 263 -24.81 34.33 8.03
CA PRO A 263 -25.40 35.52 8.65
C PRO A 263 -26.81 35.85 8.15
N ALA A 264 -27.25 35.23 7.05
CA ALA A 264 -28.59 35.40 6.52
C ALA A 264 -29.66 34.58 7.28
N VAL A 265 -29.25 33.62 8.12
CA VAL A 265 -30.17 32.79 8.91
C VAL A 265 -30.36 33.44 10.28
N PRO A 266 -31.60 33.62 10.76
CA PRO A 266 -31.84 34.08 12.12
C PRO A 266 -31.19 33.12 13.14
N ASP A 267 -30.40 33.66 14.07
CA ASP A 267 -29.66 32.86 15.05
C ASP A 267 -30.58 31.94 15.86
N SER A 268 -31.77 32.39 16.23
CA SER A 268 -32.77 31.59 16.94
C SER A 268 -33.18 30.32 16.16
N THR A 269 -33.31 30.44 14.84
CA THR A 269 -33.69 29.35 13.93
C THR A 269 -32.51 28.38 13.74
N LEU A 270 -31.30 28.92 13.60
CA LEU A 270 -30.09 28.12 13.46
C LEU A 270 -29.79 27.33 14.75
N ILE A 271 -29.89 27.96 15.91
CA ILE A 271 -29.66 27.33 17.22
C ILE A 271 -30.72 26.26 17.50
N ALA A 272 -31.99 26.49 17.16
CA ALA A 272 -33.03 25.46 17.26
C ALA A 272 -32.68 24.21 16.43
N GLY A 273 -32.34 24.39 15.14
CA GLY A 273 -31.93 23.30 14.27
C GLY A 273 -30.66 22.58 14.77
N LEU A 274 -29.71 23.31 15.33
CA LEU A 274 -28.48 22.76 15.92
C LEU A 274 -28.75 21.90 17.16
N LEU A 275 -29.71 22.29 18.01
CA LEU A 275 -30.13 21.47 19.14
C LEU A 275 -30.79 20.16 18.68
N ALA A 276 -31.68 20.22 17.69
CA ALA A 276 -32.25 19.01 17.09
C ALA A 276 -31.18 18.13 16.45
N PHE A 277 -30.22 18.74 15.75
CA PHE A 277 -29.09 18.03 15.17
C PHE A 277 -28.23 17.35 16.25
N ARG A 278 -27.93 18.01 17.37
CA ARG A 278 -27.22 17.38 18.48
C ARG A 278 -28.00 16.22 19.10
N LEU A 279 -29.33 16.32 19.18
CA LEU A 279 -30.16 15.21 19.66
C LEU A 279 -30.02 13.98 18.75
N VAL A 280 -30.16 14.16 17.43
CA VAL A 280 -30.19 13.04 16.47
C VAL A 280 -28.78 12.52 16.15
N TYR A 281 -27.79 13.40 15.98
CA TYR A 281 -26.45 13.05 15.51
C TYR A 281 -25.44 12.76 16.63
N TYR A 282 -25.62 13.32 17.83
CA TYR A 282 -24.73 13.09 18.96
C TYR A 282 -25.37 12.23 20.04
N ALA A 283 -26.54 12.64 20.56
CA ALA A 283 -27.14 11.99 21.73
C ALA A 283 -27.62 10.57 21.43
N VAL A 284 -28.43 10.38 20.37
CA VAL A 284 -28.94 9.05 20.01
C VAL A 284 -27.80 8.05 19.73
N PRO A 285 -26.80 8.34 18.87
CA PRO A 285 -25.67 7.44 18.65
C PRO A 285 -24.85 7.18 19.91
N ALA A 286 -24.66 8.17 20.79
CA ALA A 286 -23.92 8.00 22.03
C ALA A 286 -24.64 7.08 23.03
N VAL A 287 -25.97 7.17 23.14
CA VAL A 287 -26.77 6.25 23.95
C VAL A 287 -26.65 4.82 23.42
N LEU A 288 -26.77 4.63 22.11
CA LEU A 288 -26.60 3.31 21.48
C LEU A 288 -25.18 2.77 21.72
N ALA A 289 -24.15 3.60 21.58
CA ALA A 289 -22.77 3.22 21.85
C ALA A 289 -22.55 2.86 23.33
N GLY A 290 -23.15 3.61 24.26
CA GLY A 290 -23.12 3.31 25.69
C GLY A 290 -23.75 1.95 26.02
N LEU A 291 -24.90 1.65 25.42
CA LEU A 291 -25.54 0.33 25.57
C LEU A 291 -24.65 -0.81 25.04
N LEU A 292 -23.98 -0.62 23.89
CA LEU A 292 -23.02 -1.60 23.37
C LEU A 292 -21.81 -1.79 24.28
N LEU A 293 -21.32 -0.73 24.93
CA LEU A 293 -20.19 -0.81 25.86
C LEU A 293 -20.55 -1.54 27.17
N ILE A 294 -21.79 -1.37 27.66
CA ILE A 294 -22.31 -2.08 28.83
C ILE A 294 -22.59 -3.54 28.48
N PHE A 295 -23.15 -3.80 27.29
CA PHE A 295 -23.53 -5.12 26.81
C PHE A 295 -22.79 -5.50 25.50
N PRO A 296 -21.49 -5.81 25.55
CA PRO A 296 -20.71 -6.16 24.36
C PRO A 296 -21.25 -7.37 23.58
N GLY A 297 -21.97 -8.28 24.25
CA GLY A 297 -22.60 -9.44 23.62
C GLY A 297 -23.67 -9.10 22.58
N LEU A 298 -24.12 -7.84 22.50
CA LEU A 298 -25.00 -7.34 21.44
C LEU A 298 -24.29 -7.20 20.08
N ILE A 299 -22.96 -7.15 20.07
CA ILE A 299 -22.18 -7.28 18.83
C ILE A 299 -21.95 -8.78 18.66
N PRO A 300 -22.66 -9.47 17.74
CA PRO A 300 -22.38 -10.87 17.47
C PRO A 300 -20.95 -10.97 16.95
N VAL A 301 -20.07 -11.46 17.81
CA VAL A 301 -18.71 -11.84 17.44
C VAL A 301 -18.86 -13.12 16.65
N ARG A 302 -18.83 -13.02 15.32
CA ARG A 302 -18.72 -14.15 14.43
C ARG A 302 -17.28 -14.62 14.52
N ASN A 303 -16.96 -15.25 15.65
CA ASN A 303 -15.90 -16.24 15.74
C ASN A 303 -16.33 -17.41 14.85
N LYS A 304 -16.30 -17.23 13.52
CA LYS A 304 -15.96 -18.37 12.69
C LYS A 304 -14.52 -18.64 13.11
N PRO A 305 -14.19 -19.78 13.75
CA PRO A 305 -12.81 -20.22 13.75
C PRO A 305 -12.37 -20.11 12.29
N LEU A 306 -11.20 -19.54 12.01
CA LEU A 306 -10.62 -19.68 10.68
C LEU A 306 -10.67 -21.19 10.42
N GLU A 307 -11.57 -21.65 9.55
CA GLU A 307 -11.66 -23.07 9.23
C GLU A 307 -10.30 -23.45 8.66
N ASP A 308 -9.86 -24.69 8.84
CA ASP A 308 -8.59 -25.13 8.25
C ASP A 308 -8.51 -24.77 6.76
N THR A 309 -9.64 -24.67 6.03
CA THR A 309 -9.74 -24.16 4.65
C THR A 309 -9.38 -22.68 4.47
N ASP A 310 -9.69 -21.80 5.43
CA ASP A 310 -9.27 -20.38 5.43
C ASP A 310 -7.78 -20.25 5.78
N LEU A 311 -7.24 -21.15 6.61
CA LEU A 311 -5.81 -21.22 7.00
C LEU A 311 -4.93 -21.94 5.96
N LEU A 312 -5.48 -22.93 5.25
CA LEU A 312 -4.86 -23.65 4.12
C LEU A 312 -4.66 -22.74 2.91
N GLY A 313 -5.27 -21.56 2.92
CA GLY A 313 -5.46 -20.72 1.75
C GLY A 313 -4.41 -19.64 1.50
N SER A 314 -3.72 -19.08 2.51
CA SER A 314 -2.85 -17.92 2.25
C SER A 314 -1.59 -17.84 3.10
N ARG A 315 -0.72 -18.84 2.97
CA ARG A 315 0.60 -18.82 3.62
C ARG A 315 1.63 -18.06 2.80
N ALA A 316 2.33 -17.13 3.45
CA ALA A 316 3.56 -16.55 2.92
C ALA A 316 4.73 -17.49 3.27
N LEU A 317 5.40 -18.00 2.24
CA LEU A 317 6.57 -18.86 2.35
C LEU A 317 7.83 -18.06 1.97
N SER A 318 8.94 -18.38 2.62
CA SER A 318 10.25 -17.77 2.33
C SER A 318 10.62 -17.94 0.84
N PRO A 319 11.38 -17.00 0.23
CA PRO A 319 11.99 -17.17 -1.09
C PRO A 319 12.78 -18.47 -1.29
N ALA A 320 13.26 -19.08 -0.20
CA ALA A 320 13.92 -20.38 -0.23
C ALA A 320 12.98 -21.52 -0.67
N ALA A 321 11.67 -21.36 -0.48
CA ALA A 321 10.64 -22.34 -0.85
C ALA A 321 10.30 -22.35 -2.35
N LEU A 322 11.02 -21.60 -3.19
CA LEU A 322 10.82 -21.62 -4.64
C LEU A 322 10.99 -23.06 -5.19
N PRO A 323 10.00 -23.60 -5.91
CA PRO A 323 10.10 -24.93 -6.50
C PRO A 323 11.29 -25.04 -7.46
N LYS A 324 12.05 -26.13 -7.37
CA LYS A 324 13.18 -26.39 -8.28
C LYS A 324 12.71 -26.65 -9.72
N ASP A 325 11.50 -27.16 -9.91
CA ASP A 325 10.90 -27.49 -11.20
C ASP A 325 9.95 -26.43 -11.76
N ARG A 326 9.97 -25.23 -11.19
CA ARG A 326 9.19 -24.08 -11.67
C ARG A 326 9.47 -23.77 -13.15
N THR A 327 8.43 -23.32 -13.84
CA THR A 327 8.44 -23.00 -15.27
C THR A 327 9.10 -21.67 -15.61
N CYS A 328 9.14 -20.73 -14.65
CA CYS A 328 9.78 -19.43 -14.80
C CYS A 328 10.97 -19.32 -13.84
N SER A 329 12.18 -19.40 -14.37
CA SER A 329 13.39 -19.30 -13.54
C SER A 329 13.63 -17.87 -13.06
N GLU A 330 13.19 -16.84 -13.82
CA GLU A 330 13.23 -15.41 -13.45
C GLU A 330 12.55 -15.13 -12.10
N ALA A 331 11.63 -15.99 -11.64
CA ALA A 331 11.06 -15.93 -10.29
C ALA A 331 12.10 -15.97 -9.16
N GLY A 332 13.34 -16.40 -9.44
CA GLY A 332 14.47 -16.34 -8.50
C GLY A 332 14.76 -14.92 -7.97
N ILE A 333 14.31 -13.88 -8.68
CA ILE A 333 14.48 -12.48 -8.28
C ILE A 333 13.87 -12.15 -6.90
N ILE A 334 12.88 -12.93 -6.44
CA ILE A 334 12.24 -12.70 -5.14
C ILE A 334 13.18 -12.92 -3.95
N ARG A 335 14.32 -13.58 -4.17
CA ARG A 335 15.36 -13.75 -3.14
C ARG A 335 16.04 -12.45 -2.75
N GLN A 336 15.96 -11.42 -3.58
CA GLN A 336 16.61 -10.13 -3.34
C GLN A 336 15.63 -8.95 -3.25
N ASN A 337 14.49 -9.00 -3.95
CA ASN A 337 13.60 -7.84 -4.05
C ASN A 337 12.59 -7.69 -2.89
N GLY A 338 12.66 -8.54 -1.86
CA GLY A 338 11.72 -8.57 -0.74
C GLY A 338 10.38 -9.25 -1.06
N GLY A 339 10.29 -9.94 -2.19
CA GLY A 339 9.18 -10.81 -2.53
C GLY A 339 9.21 -12.12 -1.74
N HIS A 340 8.14 -12.89 -1.86
CA HIS A 340 7.96 -14.16 -1.17
C HIS A 340 7.06 -15.07 -2.02
N VAL A 341 7.00 -16.36 -1.68
CA VAL A 341 6.05 -17.27 -2.33
C VAL A 341 4.73 -17.17 -1.57
N GLN A 342 3.67 -16.77 -2.25
CA GLN A 342 2.32 -16.69 -1.68
C GLN A 342 1.50 -17.88 -2.15
N ALA A 343 1.00 -18.67 -1.20
CA ALA A 343 -0.04 -19.66 -1.49
C ALA A 343 -1.42 -18.98 -1.57
N PHE A 344 -2.24 -19.46 -2.49
CA PHE A 344 -3.67 -19.18 -2.66
C PHE A 344 -4.40 -20.52 -2.81
N GLY A 345 -4.60 -21.21 -1.68
CA GLY A 345 -4.97 -22.62 -1.64
C GLY A 345 -3.84 -23.49 -2.16
N LEU A 346 -4.13 -24.30 -3.18
CA LEU A 346 -3.13 -25.17 -3.85
C LEU A 346 -2.26 -24.41 -4.86
N ASN A 347 -2.60 -23.16 -5.16
CA ASN A 347 -1.92 -22.36 -6.16
C ASN A 347 -0.80 -21.54 -5.51
N GLN A 348 0.39 -21.49 -6.13
CA GLN A 348 1.50 -20.70 -5.61
C GLN A 348 1.90 -19.61 -6.61
N VAL A 349 2.15 -18.40 -6.11
CA VAL A 349 2.62 -17.28 -6.92
C VAL A 349 3.85 -16.63 -6.28
N ALA A 350 4.79 -16.17 -7.10
CA ALA A 350 5.85 -15.29 -6.64
C ALA A 350 5.25 -13.89 -6.45
N LEU A 351 5.17 -13.40 -5.20
CA LEU A 351 4.47 -12.17 -4.87
C LEU A 351 5.44 -11.11 -4.31
N LEU A 352 5.37 -9.90 -4.86
CA LEU A 352 6.01 -8.72 -4.30
C LEU A 352 4.95 -7.82 -3.66
N ASN A 353 5.00 -7.69 -2.33
CA ASN A 353 4.13 -6.80 -1.58
C ASN A 353 4.84 -5.49 -1.29
N THR A 354 4.28 -4.39 -1.79
CA THR A 354 4.69 -3.03 -1.48
C THR A 354 3.58 -2.34 -0.69
N PRO A 355 3.82 -1.12 -0.16
CA PRO A 355 2.75 -0.30 0.40
C PRO A 355 1.65 0.05 -0.61
N GLN A 356 1.98 0.16 -1.91
CA GLN A 356 1.05 0.59 -2.95
C GLN A 356 0.44 -0.57 -3.74
N ALA A 357 1.14 -1.70 -3.87
CA ALA A 357 0.75 -2.80 -4.75
C ALA A 357 1.10 -4.20 -4.20
N SER A 358 0.30 -5.19 -4.60
CA SER A 358 0.60 -6.62 -4.51
C SER A 358 0.77 -7.13 -5.94
N VAL A 359 2.02 -7.37 -6.33
CA VAL A 359 2.42 -7.70 -7.70
C VAL A 359 2.77 -9.18 -7.77
N ALA A 360 1.95 -9.98 -8.45
CA ALA A 360 2.32 -11.33 -8.83
C ALA A 360 3.34 -11.24 -9.98
N LEU A 361 4.56 -11.66 -9.70
CA LEU A 361 5.65 -11.70 -10.66
C LEU A 361 5.50 -12.97 -11.51
N PHE A 362 5.42 -12.79 -12.82
CA PHE A 362 5.30 -13.84 -13.83
C PHE A 362 3.99 -14.64 -13.72
N ASP A 363 3.98 -15.84 -14.28
CA ASP A 363 2.88 -16.79 -14.17
C ASP A 363 2.92 -17.50 -12.80
N PRO A 364 1.80 -18.10 -12.33
CA PRO A 364 1.81 -18.93 -11.13
C PRO A 364 2.89 -20.02 -11.18
N LEU A 365 3.56 -20.22 -10.05
CA LEU A 365 4.62 -21.22 -9.88
C LEU A 365 4.06 -22.64 -9.97
N SER A 366 2.85 -22.84 -9.45
CA SER A 366 2.10 -24.10 -9.49
C SER A 366 0.60 -23.83 -9.40
N GLY A 367 -0.20 -24.82 -9.82
CA GLY A 367 -1.65 -24.79 -9.73
C GLY A 367 -2.37 -24.21 -10.96
N ILE A 368 -3.62 -23.81 -10.77
CA ILE A 368 -4.56 -23.32 -11.78
C ILE A 368 -4.58 -21.80 -11.77
N THR A 369 -4.17 -21.19 -12.89
CA THR A 369 -4.01 -19.73 -13.01
C THR A 369 -5.34 -18.96 -12.91
N GLN A 370 -6.46 -19.54 -13.33
CA GLN A 370 -7.77 -18.89 -13.22
C GLN A 370 -8.20 -18.68 -11.77
N GLU A 371 -7.76 -19.55 -10.87
CA GLU A 371 -8.12 -19.51 -9.46
C GLU A 371 -7.31 -18.49 -8.66
N THR A 372 -6.23 -17.94 -9.22
CA THR A 372 -5.35 -17.02 -8.49
C THR A 372 -5.79 -15.55 -8.60
N PHE A 373 -6.61 -15.18 -9.59
CA PHE A 373 -7.02 -13.79 -9.80
C PHE A 373 -7.85 -13.22 -8.64
N ALA A 374 -8.93 -13.88 -8.25
CA ALA A 374 -9.80 -13.39 -7.18
C ALA A 374 -9.10 -13.34 -5.81
N PRO A 375 -8.34 -14.37 -5.39
CA PRO A 375 -7.52 -14.32 -4.18
C PRO A 375 -6.45 -13.23 -4.20
N LEU A 376 -5.74 -13.03 -5.32
CA LEU A 376 -4.76 -11.95 -5.44
C LEU A 376 -5.41 -10.56 -5.26
N ALA A 377 -6.57 -10.34 -5.88
CA ALA A 377 -7.32 -9.10 -5.70
C ALA A 377 -7.83 -8.93 -4.26
N ALA A 378 -8.25 -10.01 -3.60
CA ALA A 378 -8.67 -9.97 -2.20
C ALA A 378 -7.49 -9.66 -1.25
N HIS A 379 -6.34 -10.28 -1.48
CA HIS A 379 -5.09 -10.04 -0.75
C HIS A 379 -4.60 -8.60 -0.90
N ALA A 380 -4.65 -8.05 -2.12
CA ALA A 380 -4.31 -6.65 -2.32
C ALA A 380 -5.30 -5.73 -1.59
N ARG A 381 -6.60 -6.02 -1.67
CA ARG A 381 -7.64 -5.25 -0.96
C ARG A 381 -7.44 -5.26 0.55
N SER A 382 -7.09 -6.41 1.16
CA SER A 382 -6.87 -6.52 2.61
C SER A 382 -5.69 -5.67 3.11
N ARG A 383 -4.80 -5.27 2.21
CA ARG A 383 -3.67 -4.36 2.47
C ARG A 383 -3.92 -2.91 2.04
N ASN A 384 -5.11 -2.60 1.53
CA ASN A 384 -5.36 -1.37 0.77
C ASN A 384 -4.31 -1.18 -0.35
N ALA A 385 -4.03 -2.18 -1.17
CA ALA A 385 -3.07 -2.12 -2.26
C ALA A 385 -3.74 -2.43 -3.61
N ALA A 386 -3.13 -2.01 -4.71
CA ALA A 386 -3.53 -2.45 -6.05
C ALA A 386 -3.02 -3.87 -6.35
N ALA A 387 -3.74 -4.64 -7.17
CA ALA A 387 -3.31 -5.96 -7.62
C ALA A 387 -2.86 -5.93 -9.08
N CYS A 388 -1.80 -6.66 -9.42
CA CYS A 388 -1.50 -6.99 -10.80
C CYS A 388 -0.67 -8.27 -10.97
N TYR A 389 -0.71 -8.84 -12.16
CA TYR A 389 0.30 -9.72 -12.72
C TYR A 389 1.29 -8.90 -13.54
N TYR A 390 2.58 -9.11 -13.35
CA TYR A 390 3.65 -8.48 -14.11
C TYR A 390 4.42 -9.52 -14.92
N LYS A 391 4.64 -9.27 -16.22
CA LYS A 391 5.31 -10.18 -17.16
C LYS A 391 4.68 -11.58 -17.26
N CYS A 392 3.35 -11.68 -17.24
CA CYS A 392 2.69 -12.97 -17.45
C CYS A 392 2.70 -13.40 -18.94
N ALA A 393 2.61 -14.72 -19.17
CA ALA A 393 2.54 -15.32 -20.50
C ALA A 393 1.21 -15.01 -21.21
N PRO A 394 1.13 -15.22 -22.55
CA PRO A 394 -0.09 -15.01 -23.32
C PRO A 394 -1.29 -15.81 -22.80
N ARG A 395 -1.06 -17.01 -22.26
CA ARG A 395 -2.11 -17.88 -21.69
C ARG A 395 -2.75 -17.23 -20.46
N THR A 396 -1.94 -16.87 -19.47
CA THR A 396 -2.39 -16.15 -18.26
C THR A 396 -3.06 -14.83 -18.60
N ALA A 397 -2.55 -14.09 -19.58
CA ALA A 397 -3.15 -12.86 -20.07
C ALA A 397 -4.55 -13.08 -20.66
N LEU A 398 -4.74 -14.15 -21.43
CA LEU A 398 -6.05 -14.51 -21.96
C LEU A 398 -7.03 -14.90 -20.85
N GLU A 399 -6.58 -15.68 -19.88
CA GLU A 399 -7.39 -16.09 -18.72
C GLU A 399 -7.78 -14.90 -17.84
N ALA A 400 -6.84 -13.97 -17.60
CA ALA A 400 -7.12 -12.73 -16.87
C ALA A 400 -8.22 -11.93 -17.59
N ARG A 401 -8.16 -11.82 -18.92
CA ARG A 401 -9.20 -11.14 -19.71
C ARG A 401 -10.56 -11.83 -19.57
N LYS A 402 -10.60 -13.16 -19.58
CA LYS A 402 -11.84 -13.94 -19.34
C LYS A 402 -12.39 -13.71 -17.94
N ALA A 403 -11.52 -13.54 -16.93
CA ALA A 403 -11.89 -13.19 -15.56
C ALA A 403 -12.23 -11.69 -15.36
N GLY A 404 -12.35 -10.90 -16.44
CA GLY A 404 -12.72 -9.48 -16.39
C GLY A 404 -11.56 -8.52 -16.11
N TRP A 405 -10.33 -9.00 -16.05
CA TRP A 405 -9.15 -8.14 -15.83
C TRP A 405 -8.75 -7.40 -17.11
N ARG A 406 -8.14 -6.24 -16.93
CA ARG A 406 -7.51 -5.46 -18.01
C ARG A 406 -6.11 -5.98 -18.26
N VAL A 407 -5.72 -6.06 -19.53
CA VAL A 407 -4.47 -6.68 -19.98
C VAL A 407 -3.74 -5.72 -20.91
N LEU A 408 -2.44 -5.56 -20.70
CA LEU A 408 -1.56 -4.71 -21.48
C LEU A 408 -0.31 -5.50 -21.90
N ARG A 409 0.07 -5.45 -23.18
CA ARG A 409 1.36 -5.99 -23.64
C ARG A 409 2.47 -5.02 -23.23
N ILE A 410 3.51 -5.51 -22.56
CA ILE A 410 4.56 -4.66 -21.97
C ILE A 410 5.97 -4.98 -22.47
N ALA A 411 6.22 -6.22 -22.87
CA ALA A 411 7.57 -6.69 -23.21
C ALA A 411 7.54 -7.89 -24.15
N GLU A 412 8.70 -8.25 -24.69
CA GLU A 412 8.94 -9.52 -25.36
C GLU A 412 10.14 -10.24 -24.73
N GLU A 413 9.97 -11.52 -24.44
CA GLU A 413 11.01 -12.42 -23.96
C GLU A 413 11.85 -12.94 -25.12
N ALA A 414 13.17 -12.93 -24.99
CA ALA A 414 14.07 -13.56 -25.95
C ALA A 414 14.43 -14.98 -25.49
N VAL A 415 13.90 -16.00 -26.17
CA VAL A 415 14.02 -17.40 -25.76
C VAL A 415 14.87 -18.19 -26.75
N LEU A 416 15.76 -19.02 -26.22
CA LEU A 416 16.59 -19.98 -26.94
C LEU A 416 16.30 -21.41 -26.48
N ASN A 417 16.55 -22.37 -27.37
CA ASN A 417 16.66 -23.78 -27.02
C ASN A 417 18.15 -24.17 -27.01
N PRO A 418 18.78 -24.33 -25.84
CA PRO A 418 20.20 -24.68 -25.74
C PRO A 418 20.57 -25.99 -26.45
N LEU A 419 19.72 -27.01 -26.36
CA LEU A 419 19.95 -28.34 -26.94
C LEU A 419 19.99 -28.33 -28.48
N ALA A 420 19.31 -27.36 -29.09
CA ALA A 420 19.27 -27.17 -30.54
C ALA A 420 20.10 -25.96 -31.01
N PHE A 421 20.86 -25.33 -30.11
CA PHE A 421 21.58 -24.12 -30.44
C PHE A 421 22.81 -24.42 -31.31
N ALA A 422 22.88 -23.78 -32.47
CA ALA A 422 24.02 -23.87 -33.36
C ALA A 422 24.44 -22.47 -33.84
N GLU A 423 25.75 -22.19 -33.78
CA GLU A 423 26.31 -20.91 -34.23
C GLU A 423 26.31 -20.73 -35.75
N LYS A 424 26.13 -21.83 -36.49
CA LYS A 424 26.06 -21.86 -37.96
C LYS A 424 24.77 -21.19 -38.45
N GLY A 425 24.75 -20.78 -39.73
CA GLY A 425 23.59 -20.17 -40.38
C GLY A 425 23.69 -18.66 -40.60
N SER A 426 22.91 -18.12 -41.53
CA SER A 426 22.95 -16.70 -41.90
C SER A 426 22.45 -15.78 -40.79
N SER A 427 21.42 -16.19 -40.05
CA SER A 427 20.80 -15.43 -38.95
C SER A 427 21.77 -15.10 -37.80
N ARG A 428 22.81 -15.92 -37.59
CA ARG A 428 23.82 -15.75 -36.53
C ARG A 428 25.17 -15.21 -37.03
N ARG A 429 25.21 -14.62 -38.24
CA ARG A 429 26.44 -14.02 -38.81
C ARG A 429 27.05 -12.96 -37.89
N GLN A 430 26.20 -12.12 -37.28
CA GLN A 430 26.68 -11.08 -36.37
C GLN A 430 27.28 -11.67 -35.09
N LEU A 431 26.64 -12.69 -34.50
CA LEU A 431 27.17 -13.42 -33.35
C LEU A 431 28.56 -13.99 -33.65
N ARG A 432 28.72 -14.74 -34.75
CA ARG A 432 30.03 -15.29 -35.15
C ARG A 432 31.11 -14.22 -35.37
N ARG A 433 30.73 -13.03 -35.85
CA ARG A 433 31.67 -11.90 -35.98
C ARG A 433 32.14 -11.42 -34.61
N LYS A 434 31.21 -11.25 -33.66
CA LYS A 434 31.52 -10.80 -32.30
C LYS A 434 32.35 -11.83 -31.54
N LEU A 435 32.00 -13.11 -31.63
CA LEU A 435 32.74 -14.21 -30.99
C LEU A 435 34.18 -14.29 -31.52
N ARG A 436 34.40 -14.22 -32.83
CA ARG A 436 35.76 -14.21 -33.40
C ARG A 436 36.61 -13.02 -32.95
N HIS A 437 36.00 -11.88 -32.67
CA HIS A 437 36.73 -10.72 -32.16
C HIS A 437 37.18 -10.95 -30.72
N ALA A 438 36.30 -11.50 -29.88
CA ALA A 438 36.61 -11.88 -28.51
C ALA A 438 37.70 -12.98 -28.45
N GLU A 439 37.60 -14.01 -29.31
CA GLU A 439 38.59 -15.09 -29.41
C GLU A 439 39.96 -14.57 -29.88
N LYS A 440 39.98 -13.67 -30.87
CA LYS A 440 41.23 -13.04 -31.34
C LYS A 440 41.89 -12.19 -30.24
N ALA A 441 41.09 -11.61 -29.35
CA ALA A 441 41.60 -10.89 -28.19
C ALA A 441 42.14 -11.82 -27.08
N GLY A 442 41.97 -13.15 -27.19
CA GLY A 442 42.40 -14.11 -26.16
C GLY A 442 41.41 -14.25 -25.01
N LEU A 443 40.12 -13.93 -25.24
CA LEU A 443 39.10 -14.04 -24.21
C LEU A 443 38.70 -15.50 -23.96
N GLU A 444 38.74 -15.91 -22.70
CA GLU A 444 38.25 -17.21 -22.24
C GLU A 444 36.96 -17.01 -21.43
N ALA A 445 35.88 -17.70 -21.82
CA ALA A 445 34.60 -17.64 -21.10
C ALA A 445 34.10 -19.06 -20.79
N PHE A 446 33.85 -19.34 -19.52
CA PHE A 446 33.46 -20.67 -19.04
C PHE A 446 32.51 -20.61 -17.84
N SER A 447 31.75 -21.68 -17.63
CA SER A 447 30.89 -21.83 -16.46
C SER A 447 31.77 -21.92 -15.21
N ALA A 448 31.44 -21.16 -14.16
CA ALA A 448 32.19 -21.18 -12.92
C ALA A 448 32.05 -22.54 -12.21
N GLY A 449 33.09 -22.92 -11.48
CA GLY A 449 33.05 -24.08 -10.57
C GLY A 449 32.43 -23.73 -9.22
N ALA A 450 32.59 -24.63 -8.24
CA ALA A 450 32.01 -24.48 -6.89
C ALA A 450 32.55 -23.26 -6.11
N SER A 451 33.76 -22.80 -6.41
CA SER A 451 34.36 -21.61 -5.78
C SER A 451 34.27 -20.41 -6.72
N LEU A 452 33.54 -19.38 -6.29
CA LEU A 452 33.38 -18.13 -7.03
C LEU A 452 34.39 -17.08 -6.54
N PRO A 453 35.08 -16.36 -7.45
CA PRO A 453 35.95 -15.24 -7.08
C PRO A 453 35.11 -13.99 -6.76
N LEU A 454 34.33 -14.04 -5.68
CA LEU A 454 33.32 -13.04 -5.31
C LEU A 454 33.91 -11.62 -5.19
N ASP A 455 35.11 -11.49 -4.63
CA ASP A 455 35.81 -10.20 -4.51
C ASP A 455 36.10 -9.59 -5.89
N GLN A 456 36.62 -10.38 -6.83
CA GLN A 456 36.87 -9.91 -8.20
C GLN A 456 35.56 -9.59 -8.93
N MET A 457 34.50 -10.37 -8.69
CA MET A 457 33.18 -10.09 -9.28
C MET A 457 32.60 -8.78 -8.74
N GLN A 458 32.81 -8.48 -7.44
CA GLN A 458 32.42 -7.21 -6.84
C GLN A 458 33.16 -6.03 -7.46
N GLU A 459 34.47 -6.17 -7.71
CA GLU A 459 35.25 -5.15 -8.41
C GLU A 459 34.73 -4.91 -9.85
N VAL A 460 34.38 -5.97 -10.58
CA VAL A 460 33.80 -5.88 -11.92
C VAL A 460 32.44 -5.16 -11.89
N ASP A 461 31.57 -5.48 -10.93
CA ASP A 461 30.28 -4.80 -10.78
C ASP A 461 30.46 -3.33 -10.40
N ALA A 462 31.38 -3.01 -9.48
CA ALA A 462 31.70 -1.63 -9.11
C ALA A 462 32.21 -0.82 -10.31
N ALA A 463 33.12 -1.39 -11.11
CA ALA A 463 33.61 -0.76 -12.34
C ALA A 463 32.50 -0.56 -13.37
N TRP A 464 31.58 -1.53 -13.50
CA TRP A 464 30.41 -1.41 -14.38
C TRP A 464 29.49 -0.28 -13.93
N GLN A 465 29.18 -0.20 -12.63
CA GLN A 465 28.33 0.86 -12.07
C GLN A 465 28.97 2.25 -12.20
N ALA A 466 30.30 2.36 -12.01
CA ALA A 466 31.02 3.62 -12.22
C ALA A 466 30.87 4.14 -13.67
N ALA A 467 30.81 3.24 -14.65
CA ALA A 467 30.65 3.61 -16.06
C ALA A 467 29.18 3.81 -16.50
N HIS A 468 28.21 3.12 -15.89
CA HIS A 468 26.82 3.07 -16.36
C HIS A 468 25.79 3.72 -15.42
N GLY A 469 26.21 4.13 -14.22
CA GLY A 469 25.35 4.65 -13.16
C GLY A 469 24.86 3.55 -12.20
N THR A 470 23.94 3.93 -11.32
CA THR A 470 23.39 3.02 -10.31
C THR A 470 22.60 1.88 -10.95
N ALA A 471 22.81 0.66 -10.45
CA ALA A 471 22.09 -0.50 -10.93
C ALA A 471 20.58 -0.39 -10.63
N TYR A 472 19.76 -0.66 -11.66
CA TYR A 472 18.33 -0.88 -11.48
C TYR A 472 18.07 -2.11 -10.60
N GLY A 473 16.91 -2.18 -9.97
CA GLY A 473 16.57 -3.28 -9.06
C GLY A 473 15.12 -3.74 -9.15
N THR A 474 14.70 -4.53 -8.17
CA THR A 474 13.34 -5.06 -7.99
C THR A 474 12.93 -6.11 -9.02
N THR A 475 12.87 -5.76 -10.30
CA THR A 475 12.59 -6.70 -11.40
C THR A 475 13.86 -7.14 -12.14
N MET A 476 15.02 -6.71 -11.63
CA MET A 476 16.36 -7.02 -12.12
C MET A 476 17.26 -7.23 -10.90
N GLY A 477 18.15 -8.22 -10.98
CA GLY A 477 19.12 -8.46 -9.93
C GLY A 477 20.10 -7.32 -9.77
N ARG A 478 20.69 -7.23 -8.57
CA ARG A 478 21.90 -6.45 -8.28
C ARG A 478 22.96 -7.39 -7.74
N PHE A 479 24.22 -7.03 -7.91
CA PHE A 479 25.30 -7.82 -7.36
C PHE A 479 25.20 -7.84 -5.83
N GLU A 480 25.09 -9.05 -5.28
CA GLU A 480 25.19 -9.35 -3.87
C GLU A 480 25.77 -10.76 -3.77
N PRO A 481 26.86 -10.98 -3.01
CA PRO A 481 27.57 -12.24 -3.01
C PRO A 481 26.68 -13.47 -2.73
N GLY A 482 25.79 -13.41 -1.73
CA GLY A 482 24.90 -14.52 -1.39
C GLY A 482 23.84 -14.81 -2.47
N TYR A 483 23.30 -13.75 -3.08
CA TYR A 483 22.33 -13.84 -4.17
C TYR A 483 22.93 -14.47 -5.42
N VAL A 484 24.12 -14.01 -5.83
CA VAL A 484 24.82 -14.48 -7.03
C VAL A 484 25.37 -15.89 -6.82
N ALA A 485 25.78 -16.25 -5.60
CA ALA A 485 26.20 -17.62 -5.27
C ALA A 485 25.09 -18.67 -5.44
N GLY A 486 23.82 -18.27 -5.38
CA GLY A 486 22.66 -19.14 -5.64
C GLY A 486 22.24 -19.25 -7.10
N GLN A 487 23.06 -18.75 -8.03
CA GLN A 487 22.81 -18.72 -9.48
C GLN A 487 23.88 -19.50 -10.24
N GLU A 488 23.58 -19.82 -11.50
CA GLU A 488 24.57 -20.37 -12.43
C GLU A 488 25.41 -19.22 -12.99
N ILE A 489 26.72 -19.29 -12.81
CA ILE A 489 27.63 -18.19 -13.14
C ILE A 489 28.54 -18.58 -14.30
N VAL A 490 28.73 -17.64 -15.21
CA VAL A 490 29.74 -17.71 -16.27
C VAL A 490 30.73 -16.59 -16.04
N LEU A 491 32.01 -16.91 -16.09
CA LEU A 491 33.11 -15.96 -15.92
C LEU A 491 33.82 -15.75 -17.25
N ALA A 492 34.35 -14.54 -17.46
CA ALA A 492 35.18 -14.19 -18.61
C ALA A 492 36.52 -13.64 -18.14
N PHE A 493 37.60 -14.31 -18.55
CA PHE A 493 38.98 -13.96 -18.23
C PHE A 493 39.73 -13.50 -19.48
N LEU A 494 40.62 -12.53 -19.28
CA LEU A 494 41.57 -12.05 -20.27
C LEU A 494 42.93 -11.96 -19.58
N GLU A 495 43.94 -12.66 -20.09
CA GLU A 495 45.30 -12.71 -19.51
C GLU A 495 45.29 -13.06 -18.00
N GLY A 496 44.42 -14.00 -17.59
CA GLY A 496 44.28 -14.43 -16.19
C GLY A 496 43.49 -13.48 -15.28
N LYS A 497 43.02 -12.33 -15.79
CA LYS A 497 42.24 -11.35 -15.04
C LYS A 497 40.75 -11.46 -15.34
N LEU A 498 39.89 -11.44 -14.31
CA LEU A 498 38.44 -11.41 -14.50
C LEU A 498 38.02 -10.07 -15.11
N ILE A 499 37.41 -10.12 -16.30
CA ILE A 499 36.94 -8.93 -17.00
C ILE A 499 35.42 -8.81 -17.07
N GLY A 500 34.70 -9.88 -16.74
CA GLY A 500 33.26 -9.91 -16.84
C GLY A 500 32.65 -11.19 -16.28
N PHE A 501 31.37 -11.11 -15.95
CA PHE A 501 30.57 -12.27 -15.58
C PHE A 501 29.13 -12.14 -16.07
N ALA A 502 28.47 -13.28 -16.23
CA ALA A 502 27.04 -13.38 -16.42
C ALA A 502 26.43 -14.32 -15.38
N SER A 503 25.25 -14.00 -14.88
CA SER A 503 24.52 -14.85 -13.95
C SER A 503 23.17 -15.28 -14.53
N PHE A 504 22.77 -16.50 -14.21
CA PHE A 504 21.53 -17.09 -14.66
C PHE A 504 20.75 -17.66 -13.48
N HIS A 505 19.49 -17.25 -13.35
CA HIS A 505 18.56 -18.01 -12.52
C HIS A 505 18.31 -19.37 -13.16
N ALA A 506 18.52 -20.44 -12.38
CA ALA A 506 18.30 -21.81 -12.83
C ALA A 506 17.07 -22.46 -12.15
N SER A 507 16.32 -23.21 -12.94
CA SER A 507 15.38 -24.26 -12.52
C SER A 507 15.68 -25.53 -13.31
N SER A 508 15.06 -26.66 -12.95
CA SER A 508 15.21 -27.90 -13.74
C SER A 508 14.52 -27.84 -15.11
N ARG A 509 13.75 -26.77 -15.41
CA ARG A 509 13.03 -26.60 -16.68
C ARG A 509 13.55 -25.44 -17.53
N GLU A 510 14.07 -24.38 -16.91
CA GLU A 510 14.45 -23.16 -17.61
C GLU A 510 15.64 -22.48 -16.92
N TRP A 511 16.53 -21.88 -17.72
CA TRP A 511 17.50 -20.88 -17.24
C TRP A 511 17.11 -19.48 -17.73
N CYS A 512 17.31 -18.45 -16.92
CA CYS A 512 17.04 -17.06 -17.30
C CYS A 512 18.24 -16.20 -16.95
N LEU A 513 18.76 -15.47 -17.94
CA LEU A 513 19.79 -14.47 -17.75
C LEU A 513 19.31 -13.39 -16.78
N ASP A 514 20.11 -13.07 -15.77
CA ASP A 514 19.83 -11.99 -14.81
C ASP A 514 20.86 -10.87 -14.96
N LEU A 515 22.12 -11.12 -14.61
CA LEU A 515 23.19 -10.13 -14.71
C LEU A 515 24.10 -10.40 -15.90
N ILE A 516 24.53 -9.33 -16.56
CA ILE A 516 25.78 -9.29 -17.35
C ILE A 516 26.54 -8.05 -16.88
N ARG A 517 27.74 -8.27 -16.35
CA ARG A 517 28.65 -7.21 -15.95
C ARG A 517 29.97 -7.39 -16.69
N LEU A 518 30.42 -6.31 -17.30
CA LEU A 518 31.66 -6.24 -18.04
C LEU A 518 32.39 -5.00 -17.56
N ARG A 519 33.71 -5.11 -17.39
CA ARG A 519 34.53 -3.94 -17.18
C ARG A 519 34.53 -3.06 -18.45
N PRO A 520 34.76 -1.73 -18.33
CA PRO A 520 34.81 -0.83 -19.48
C PRO A 520 35.89 -1.17 -20.51
N ASP A 521 36.97 -1.85 -20.08
CA ASP A 521 38.10 -2.32 -20.90
C ASP A 521 37.85 -3.69 -21.57
N ALA A 522 36.66 -4.29 -21.40
CA ALA A 522 36.35 -5.58 -22.01
C ALA A 522 36.31 -5.50 -23.55
N PRO A 523 36.90 -6.48 -24.27
CA PRO A 523 36.91 -6.48 -25.73
C PRO A 523 35.50 -6.65 -26.32
N ASP A 524 35.31 -6.15 -27.54
CA ASP A 524 34.03 -6.30 -28.24
C ASP A 524 33.68 -7.79 -28.42
N GLY A 525 32.44 -8.15 -28.09
CA GLY A 525 31.99 -9.54 -28.09
C GLY A 525 32.13 -10.27 -26.76
N ALA A 526 32.73 -9.69 -25.71
CA ALA A 526 32.85 -10.34 -24.39
C ALA A 526 31.49 -10.78 -23.81
N GLY A 527 30.48 -9.90 -23.85
CA GLY A 527 29.11 -10.26 -23.44
C GLY A 527 28.49 -11.38 -24.29
N HIS A 528 28.87 -11.48 -25.57
CA HIS A 528 28.39 -12.57 -26.42
C HIS A 528 29.04 -13.91 -26.06
N ALA A 529 30.33 -13.89 -25.71
CA ALA A 529 31.06 -15.08 -25.26
C ALA A 529 30.53 -15.61 -23.92
N LEU A 530 30.20 -14.72 -22.97
CA LEU A 530 29.53 -15.08 -21.71
C LEU A 530 28.19 -15.80 -21.96
N VAL A 531 27.32 -15.23 -22.81
CA VAL A 531 26.03 -15.84 -23.14
C VAL A 531 26.23 -17.17 -23.88
N ARG A 532 27.20 -17.28 -24.80
CA ARG A 532 27.54 -18.55 -25.47
C ARG A 532 27.90 -19.63 -24.46
N ALA A 533 28.78 -19.33 -23.51
CA ALA A 533 29.18 -20.29 -22.47
C ALA A 533 28.00 -20.67 -21.57
N GLY A 534 27.10 -19.73 -21.25
CA GLY A 534 25.85 -20.01 -20.55
C GLY A 534 24.91 -20.93 -21.31
N ILE A 535 24.78 -20.75 -22.63
CA ILE A 535 23.99 -21.65 -23.50
C ILE A 535 24.61 -23.06 -23.50
N ALA A 536 25.94 -23.17 -23.64
CA ALA A 536 26.62 -24.46 -23.60
C ALA A 536 26.44 -25.17 -22.25
N SER A 537 26.54 -24.44 -21.14
CA SER A 537 26.33 -24.97 -19.79
C SER A 537 24.87 -25.45 -19.59
N ALA A 538 23.89 -24.66 -20.03
CA ALA A 538 22.49 -25.06 -20.00
C ALA A 538 22.22 -26.32 -20.84
N ALA A 539 22.85 -26.44 -22.01
CA ALA A 539 22.74 -27.63 -22.85
C ALA A 539 23.35 -28.87 -22.18
N ALA A 540 24.51 -28.72 -21.53
CA ALA A 540 25.14 -29.80 -20.76
C ALA A 540 24.29 -30.25 -19.56
N ALA A 541 23.54 -29.32 -18.96
CA ALA A 541 22.57 -29.60 -17.91
C ALA A 541 21.21 -30.15 -18.42
N GLY A 542 21.06 -30.38 -19.72
CA GLY A 542 19.83 -30.93 -20.31
C GLY A 542 18.67 -29.93 -20.41
N ILE A 543 18.94 -28.63 -20.29
CA ILE A 543 17.90 -27.59 -20.28
C ILE A 543 17.49 -27.22 -21.70
N SER A 544 16.20 -27.37 -22.00
CA SER A 544 15.62 -27.11 -23.34
C SER A 544 15.18 -25.67 -23.55
N ARG A 545 15.20 -24.83 -22.50
CA ARG A 545 14.73 -23.45 -22.54
C ARG A 545 15.66 -22.51 -21.79
N LEU A 546 16.22 -21.53 -22.49
CA LEU A 546 17.02 -20.46 -21.90
C LEU A 546 16.45 -19.11 -22.33
N SER A 547 16.01 -18.31 -21.36
CA SER A 547 15.61 -16.93 -21.56
C SER A 547 16.83 -15.99 -21.45
N LEU A 548 16.97 -15.07 -22.40
CA LEU A 548 17.90 -13.95 -22.34
C LEU A 548 17.27 -12.71 -21.68
N ALA A 549 16.21 -12.89 -20.88
CA ALA A 549 15.37 -11.85 -20.29
C ALA A 549 14.57 -11.01 -21.31
N ALA A 550 13.52 -10.36 -20.82
CA ALA A 550 12.64 -9.57 -21.66
C ALA A 550 13.27 -8.25 -22.12
N VAL A 551 12.74 -7.69 -23.20
CA VAL A 551 12.99 -6.31 -23.65
C VAL A 551 11.66 -5.56 -23.71
N PRO A 552 11.64 -4.25 -23.42
CA PRO A 552 10.41 -3.47 -23.51
C PRO A 552 9.79 -3.53 -24.91
N ASP A 553 8.47 -3.67 -24.95
CA ASP A 553 7.71 -3.73 -26.21
C ASP A 553 6.37 -2.99 -26.05
N HIS A 554 6.49 -1.68 -25.81
CA HIS A 554 5.36 -0.78 -25.68
C HIS A 554 5.69 0.58 -26.33
N ARG A 555 4.67 1.27 -26.86
CA ARG A 555 4.85 2.57 -27.57
C ARG A 555 5.57 3.62 -26.72
N LEU A 556 5.32 3.61 -25.41
CA LEU A 556 5.94 4.52 -24.43
C LEU A 556 7.38 4.13 -24.04
N ALA A 557 7.86 2.95 -24.43
CA ALA A 557 9.19 2.46 -24.08
C ALA A 557 10.24 2.64 -25.20
N LYS A 558 9.89 3.34 -26.29
CA LYS A 558 10.75 3.50 -27.49
C LYS A 558 12.10 4.20 -27.24
N GLY A 559 12.31 4.81 -26.07
CA GLY A 559 13.59 5.41 -25.67
C GLY A 559 14.39 4.64 -24.60
N VAL A 560 13.87 3.52 -24.09
CA VAL A 560 14.46 2.76 -22.97
C VAL A 560 15.44 1.69 -23.44
N ASP A 561 15.24 1.14 -24.66
CA ASP A 561 16.07 0.08 -25.21
C ASP A 561 17.40 0.63 -25.75
N ARG A 562 18.44 0.63 -24.90
CA ARG A 562 19.83 1.00 -25.24
C ARG A 562 20.54 -0.05 -26.10
N GLY A 563 19.85 -0.63 -27.09
CA GLY A 563 20.39 -1.65 -27.98
C GLY A 563 20.39 -3.07 -27.40
N LEU A 564 19.68 -3.33 -26.30
CA LEU A 564 19.53 -4.66 -25.72
C LEU A 564 18.82 -5.60 -26.69
N ARG A 565 17.78 -5.13 -27.40
CA ARG A 565 17.13 -5.95 -28.42
C ARG A 565 18.11 -6.34 -29.53
N ARG A 566 18.94 -5.40 -30.00
CA ARG A 566 19.96 -5.68 -31.03
C ARG A 566 20.97 -6.73 -30.55
N PHE A 567 21.43 -6.62 -29.30
CA PHE A 567 22.31 -7.62 -28.68
C PHE A 567 21.65 -9.01 -28.64
N LYS A 568 20.41 -9.12 -28.17
CA LYS A 568 19.71 -10.41 -28.05
C LYS A 568 19.38 -11.02 -29.41
N THR A 569 19.05 -10.20 -30.42
CA THR A 569 18.79 -10.66 -31.80
C THR A 569 19.99 -11.39 -32.42
N CYS A 570 21.23 -11.10 -32.01
CA CYS A 570 22.42 -11.81 -32.51
C CYS A 570 22.34 -13.33 -32.32
N PHE A 571 21.63 -13.79 -31.29
CA PHE A 571 21.47 -15.22 -30.97
C PHE A 571 20.34 -15.89 -31.76
N ALA A 572 19.56 -15.11 -32.53
CA ALA A 572 18.35 -15.53 -33.21
C ALA A 572 17.34 -16.23 -32.26
N PRO A 573 16.87 -15.54 -31.19
CA PRO A 573 15.88 -16.08 -30.27
C PRO A 573 14.47 -16.11 -30.88
N SER A 574 13.64 -16.97 -30.31
CA SER A 574 12.18 -16.85 -30.42
C SER A 574 11.71 -15.71 -29.52
N TRP A 575 10.86 -14.82 -30.05
CA TRP A 575 10.30 -13.70 -29.30
C TRP A 575 8.91 -14.06 -28.78
N GLU A 576 8.75 -14.07 -27.46
CA GLU A 576 7.48 -14.39 -26.80
C GLU A 576 6.89 -13.15 -26.10
N PRO A 577 5.65 -12.73 -26.41
CA PRO A 577 5.10 -11.52 -25.80
C PRO A 577 4.75 -11.74 -24.31
N ARG A 578 5.03 -10.71 -23.51
CA ARG A 578 4.78 -10.64 -22.07
C ARG A 578 3.79 -9.53 -21.75
N TYR A 579 2.90 -9.80 -20.81
CA TYR A 579 1.77 -8.95 -20.49
C TYR A 579 1.77 -8.54 -19.02
N MET A 580 1.05 -7.47 -18.74
CA MET A 580 0.63 -7.08 -17.42
C MET A 580 -0.89 -7.21 -17.35
N ALA A 581 -1.43 -7.71 -16.25
CA ALA A 581 -2.87 -7.80 -16.02
C ALA A 581 -3.26 -7.20 -14.67
N ALA A 582 -4.35 -6.44 -14.60
CA ALA A 582 -4.85 -5.86 -13.36
C ALA A 582 -6.39 -5.82 -13.35
N PRO A 583 -7.07 -5.74 -12.19
CA PRO A 583 -8.53 -5.71 -12.12
C PRO A 583 -9.17 -4.52 -12.86
N GLY A 584 -8.43 -3.41 -13.03
CA GLY A 584 -8.89 -2.22 -13.73
C GLY A 584 -7.72 -1.33 -14.17
N TRP A 585 -8.00 -0.35 -15.03
CA TRP A 585 -6.98 0.54 -15.58
C TRP A 585 -6.30 1.44 -14.53
N LEU A 586 -7.03 1.89 -13.51
CA LEU A 586 -6.44 2.69 -12.42
C LEU A 586 -5.44 1.86 -11.59
N GLN A 587 -5.78 0.60 -11.28
CA GLN A 587 -4.86 -0.31 -10.60
C GLN A 587 -3.66 -0.65 -11.48
N MET A 588 -3.87 -0.85 -12.79
CA MET A 588 -2.78 -1.02 -13.75
C MET A 588 -1.81 0.16 -13.70
N ALA A 589 -2.32 1.38 -13.80
CA ALA A 589 -1.51 2.60 -13.77
C ALA A 589 -0.73 2.74 -12.46
N LEU A 590 -1.36 2.49 -11.31
CA LEU A 590 -0.70 2.54 -10.01
C LEU A 590 0.42 1.49 -9.90
N CYS A 591 0.16 0.25 -10.32
CA CYS A 591 1.18 -0.80 -10.31
C CYS A 591 2.35 -0.50 -11.26
N ILE A 592 2.09 0.05 -12.45
CA ILE A 592 3.14 0.48 -13.38
C ILE A 592 3.98 1.58 -12.74
N ALA A 593 3.35 2.61 -12.16
CA ALA A 593 4.06 3.70 -11.50
C ALA A 593 4.91 3.19 -10.34
N GLU A 594 4.37 2.27 -9.54
CA GLU A 594 5.07 1.67 -8.40
C GLU A 594 6.27 0.83 -8.84
N LEU A 595 6.12 0.00 -9.87
CA LEU A 595 7.23 -0.78 -10.43
C LEU A 595 8.30 0.13 -11.04
N VAL A 596 7.91 1.18 -11.78
CA VAL A 596 8.86 2.17 -12.32
C VAL A 596 9.64 2.84 -11.19
N ARG A 597 8.96 3.25 -10.11
CA ARG A 597 9.58 3.84 -8.92
C ARG A 597 10.58 2.87 -8.28
N LEU A 598 10.18 1.61 -8.08
CA LEU A 598 11.02 0.57 -7.45
C LEU A 598 12.19 0.11 -8.32
N VAL A 599 12.07 0.18 -9.64
CA VAL A 599 13.17 -0.13 -10.57
C VAL A 599 14.23 0.96 -10.52
N HIS A 600 13.84 2.24 -10.46
CA HIS A 600 14.76 3.39 -10.46
C HIS A 600 15.25 3.81 -9.08
N ARG A 601 14.48 3.53 -8.04
CA ARG A 601 14.81 3.76 -6.62
C ARG A 601 14.60 2.47 -5.83
N PRO A 602 15.35 1.40 -6.15
CA PRO A 602 15.22 0.14 -5.45
C PRO A 602 15.61 0.32 -3.97
N PRO A 603 14.98 -0.43 -3.05
CA PRO A 603 15.41 -0.46 -1.65
C PRO A 603 16.88 -0.91 -1.55
N ALA A 604 17.49 -0.74 -0.38
CA ALA A 604 18.84 -1.26 -0.15
C ALA A 604 18.89 -2.76 -0.46
N VAL A 605 20.00 -3.23 -1.05
CA VAL A 605 20.22 -4.66 -1.25
C VAL A 605 20.24 -5.31 0.13
N LEU A 606 19.32 -6.23 0.38
CA LEU A 606 19.39 -7.08 1.56
C LEU A 606 20.38 -8.22 1.25
N PRO A 607 21.26 -8.61 2.19
CA PRO A 607 21.99 -9.87 2.06
C PRO A 607 20.98 -10.97 1.78
N ALA A 608 21.20 -11.81 0.77
CA ALA A 608 20.35 -12.97 0.57
C ALA A 608 20.26 -13.72 1.92
N ALA A 609 19.03 -14.01 2.37
CA ALA A 609 18.84 -14.82 3.57
C ALA A 609 19.69 -16.07 3.39
N GLY A 610 20.75 -16.19 4.21
CA GLY A 610 21.75 -17.24 4.05
C GLY A 610 21.01 -18.55 3.84
N GLY A 611 21.39 -19.30 2.80
CA GLY A 611 20.99 -20.70 2.70
C GLY A 611 21.24 -21.30 4.07
N ALA A 612 20.19 -21.86 4.66
CA ALA A 612 20.15 -22.27 6.06
C ALA A 612 21.54 -22.65 6.53
N GLN A 613 22.13 -21.84 7.43
CA GLN A 613 22.92 -22.50 8.47
C GLN A 613 21.98 -23.57 8.97
N THR A 614 22.36 -24.83 8.81
CA THR A 614 21.81 -25.93 9.57
C THR A 614 21.90 -25.49 11.02
N HIS A 615 20.87 -24.79 11.48
CA HIS A 615 20.60 -24.63 12.89
C HIS A 615 20.44 -26.07 13.35
N ASN A 616 21.27 -26.46 14.30
CA ASN A 616 21.13 -27.66 15.10
C ASN A 616 19.79 -27.62 15.86
N GLU A 617 18.66 -27.54 15.17
CA GLU A 617 17.32 -27.75 15.73
C GLU A 617 17.07 -29.25 16.02
N ASP A 618 17.99 -30.13 15.59
CA ASP A 618 18.02 -31.53 15.99
C ASP A 618 18.70 -31.75 17.37
N GLU A 619 19.50 -30.80 17.90
CA GLU A 619 20.11 -30.93 19.24
C GLU A 619 19.16 -30.48 20.38
N GLU A 620 18.20 -29.58 20.12
CA GLU A 620 17.24 -29.14 21.15
C GLU A 620 16.06 -30.10 21.35
N ASN A 621 15.78 -30.99 20.39
CA ASN A 621 14.73 -32.01 20.51
C ASN A 621 15.20 -33.29 21.22
N GLU A 622 16.51 -33.56 21.32
CA GLU A 622 17.04 -34.68 22.11
C GLU A 622 17.08 -34.37 23.62
N ILE A 623 17.15 -33.11 24.02
CA ILE A 623 17.24 -32.71 25.44
C ILE A 623 15.86 -32.69 26.13
N ALA A 624 14.76 -32.65 25.38
CA ALA A 624 13.39 -32.61 25.92
C ALA A 624 12.76 -33.98 26.20
N LEU A 625 13.43 -35.10 25.89
CA LEU A 625 12.90 -36.47 26.06
C LEU A 625 13.57 -37.30 27.17
N ALA A 626 14.48 -36.71 27.95
CA ALA A 626 15.09 -37.40 29.08
C ALA A 626 14.76 -36.69 30.40
N HIS A 627 13.54 -36.90 30.94
CA HIS A 627 13.25 -36.91 32.38
C HIS A 627 11.80 -37.36 32.63
N THR A 628 11.58 -38.67 32.57
CA THR A 628 10.54 -39.35 33.33
C THR A 628 11.16 -40.57 34.00
N ALA A 629 11.46 -40.42 35.30
CA ALA A 629 11.57 -41.47 36.29
C ALA A 629 11.22 -40.87 37.65
#